data_AF-A0A6S7F6A6-F1
#
_entry.id   AF-A0A6S7F6A6-F1
#
_cell.length_a   1.000
_cell.length_b   1.000
_cell.length_c   1.000
_cell.angle_alpha   90.00
_cell.angle_beta   90.00
_cell.angle_gamma   90.00
#
_symmetry.space_group_name_H-M   'P 1'
#
loop_
_entity.id
_entity.type
_entity.pdbx_description
1 polymer ?
#
loop_
_entity_poly.entity_id
_entity_poly.type
_entity_poly.pdbx_seq_one_letter_code
_entity_poly.pdbx_strand_id
1 'polypeptide(L)'
;MHAVGVLQKLLQDSIPRLHLNRLRALISTEQHAMTTRRLTLSGLARGLPAGQAIRHRIKCVDRLLGNRHLHNERPLFYQLLCR
;
A
#
# COMPACT_ATOMS: atom_id res chain seq x y z
N MET A 1 7.63 15.02 0.63
CA MET A 1 6.89 13.88 0.02
C MET A 1 6.89 13.93 -1.52
N HIS A 2 8.05 14.13 -2.17
CA HIS A 2 8.13 14.07 -3.64
C HIS A 2 8.32 12.64 -4.16
N ALA A 3 9.17 11.85 -3.49
CA ALA A 3 9.48 10.48 -3.89
C ALA A 3 8.25 9.56 -3.98
N VAL A 4 7.28 9.75 -3.08
CA VAL A 4 6.01 9.00 -3.06
C VAL A 4 5.18 9.26 -4.30
N GLY A 5 5.05 10.53 -4.69
CA GLY A 5 4.29 10.92 -5.87
C GLY A 5 4.97 10.46 -7.16
N VAL A 6 6.30 10.54 -7.21
CA VAL A 6 7.09 10.04 -8.34
C VAL A 6 6.93 8.52 -8.47
N LEU A 7 7.09 7.76 -7.38
CA LEU A 7 6.91 6.32 -7.39
C LEU A 7 5.50 5.91 -7.82
N GLN A 8 4.47 6.60 -7.30
CA GLN A 8 3.08 6.37 -7.71
C GLN A 8 2.90 6.56 -9.20
N LYS A 9 3.44 7.65 -9.75
CA LYS A 9 3.34 7.96 -11.18
C LYS A 9 4.07 6.92 -12.03
N LEU A 10 5.31 6.57 -11.67
CA LEU A 10 6.09 5.55 -12.38
C LEU A 10 5.38 4.19 -12.40
N LEU A 11 4.80 3.76 -11.27
CA LEU A 11 4.07 2.51 -11.18
C LEU A 11 2.75 2.56 -11.95
N GLN A 12 2.06 3.70 -11.96
CA GLN A 12 0.84 3.91 -12.75
C GLN A 12 1.14 3.83 -14.26
N ASP A 13 2.22 4.47 -14.70
CA ASP A 13 2.65 4.50 -16.11
C ASP A 13 3.13 3.10 -16.56
N SER A 14 3.79 2.36 -15.67
CA SER A 14 4.31 1.01 -15.97
C SER A 14 3.26 -0.10 -15.86
N ILE A 15 2.23 0.08 -15.03
CA ILE A 15 1.14 -0.88 -14.82
C ILE A 15 -0.22 -0.17 -14.96
N PRO A 16 -0.68 0.11 -16.19
CA PRO A 16 -1.90 0.90 -16.42
C PRO A 16 -3.18 0.20 -15.91
N ARG A 17 -3.16 -1.12 -15.74
CA ARG A 17 -4.28 -1.90 -15.17
C ARG A 17 -4.40 -1.76 -13.64
N LEU A 18 -3.41 -1.15 -12.99
CA LEU A 18 -3.38 -1.05 -11.54
C LEU A 18 -4.24 0.10 -11.04
N HIS A 19 -5.16 -0.21 -10.13
CA HIS A 19 -6.09 0.78 -9.61
C HIS A 19 -5.39 1.75 -8.65
N LEU A 20 -5.47 3.06 -8.94
CA LEU A 20 -4.77 4.11 -8.20
C LEU A 20 -5.03 4.08 -6.68
N ASN A 21 -6.28 3.84 -6.25
CA ASN A 21 -6.60 3.73 -4.82
C ASN A 21 -5.91 2.54 -4.13
N ARG A 22 -5.70 1.41 -4.84
CA ARG A 22 -4.97 0.26 -4.29
C ARG A 22 -3.49 0.58 -4.14
N LEU A 23 -2.91 1.27 -5.13
CA LEU A 23 -1.53 1.75 -5.07
C LEU A 23 -1.29 2.69 -3.89
N ARG A 24 -2.18 3.67 -3.72
CA ARG A 24 -2.11 4.64 -2.62
C ARG A 24 -2.20 3.96 -1.27
N ALA A 25 -3.12 3.01 -1.11
CA ALA A 25 -3.28 2.24 0.12
C ALA A 25 -2.03 1.39 0.43
N LEU A 26 -1.45 0.73 -0.59
CA LEU A 26 -0.23 -0.04 -0.45
C LEU A 26 0.95 0.83 0.00
N ILE A 27 1.23 1.90 -0.75
CA ILE A 27 2.37 2.78 -0.47
C ILE A 27 2.22 3.49 0.89
N SER A 28 1.01 3.92 1.24
CA SER A 28 0.77 4.51 2.56
C SER A 28 1.03 3.49 3.67
N THR A 29 0.60 2.23 3.50
CA THR A 29 0.81 1.19 4.52
C THR A 29 2.29 0.80 4.63
N GLU A 30 3.02 0.72 3.51
CA GLU A 30 4.45 0.45 3.47
C GLU A 30 5.28 1.55 4.15
N GLN A 31 4.97 2.82 3.90
CA GLN A 31 5.65 3.94 4.58
C GLN A 31 5.49 3.90 6.09
N HIS A 32 4.29 3.56 6.57
CA HIS A 32 4.05 3.40 7.99
C HIS A 32 4.76 2.17 8.54
N ALA A 33 4.83 1.07 7.78
CA ALA A 33 5.59 -0.10 8.15
C ALA A 33 7.08 0.24 8.36
N MET A 34 7.67 1.00 7.42
CA MET A 34 9.07 1.43 7.48
C MET A 34 9.32 2.39 8.65
N THR A 35 8.41 3.33 8.89
CA THR A 35 8.55 4.33 9.96
C THR A 35 8.37 3.71 11.34
N THR A 36 7.38 2.83 11.50
CA THR A 36 7.02 2.27 12.82
C THR A 36 7.75 0.97 13.14
N ARG A 37 8.37 0.32 12.13
CA ARG A 37 8.95 -1.03 12.20
C ARG A 37 7.98 -2.08 12.74
N ARG A 38 6.67 -1.86 12.55
CA ARG A 38 5.60 -2.76 13.00
C ARG A 38 4.89 -3.34 11.79
N LEU A 39 4.91 -4.66 11.68
CA LEU A 39 4.27 -5.41 10.60
C LEU A 39 3.01 -6.16 11.05
N THR A 40 2.61 -6.04 12.32
CA THR A 40 1.35 -6.60 12.80
C THR A 40 0.17 -5.80 12.23
N LEU A 41 -0.96 -6.48 12.00
CA LEU A 41 -2.20 -5.86 11.50
C LEU A 41 -2.56 -4.57 12.25
N SER A 42 -2.61 -4.66 13.59
CA SER A 42 -2.91 -3.52 14.47
C SER A 42 -1.76 -2.52 14.56
N GLY A 43 -0.52 -2.92 14.27
CA GLY A 43 0.63 -2.03 14.18
C GLY A 43 0.54 -1.11 12.96
N LEU A 44 0.31 -1.71 11.79
CA LEU A 44 0.09 -1.00 10.52
C LEU A 44 -1.15 -0.11 10.59
N ALA A 45 -2.26 -0.62 11.17
CA ALA A 45 -3.48 0.14 11.31
C ALA A 45 -3.31 1.40 12.17
N ARG A 46 -2.43 1.34 13.19
CA ARG A 46 -2.06 2.48 14.04
C ARG A 46 -1.19 3.52 13.34
N GLY A 47 -0.60 3.18 12.19
CA GLY A 47 0.06 4.15 11.31
C GLY A 47 -0.91 5.01 10.51
N LEU A 48 -2.06 4.47 10.09
CA LEU A 48 -3.03 5.19 9.23
C LEU A 48 -3.54 6.52 9.85
N PRO A 49 -4.15 7.44 9.09
CA PRO A 49 -4.65 8.71 9.63
C PRO A 49 -5.58 8.54 10.85
N ALA A 50 -5.39 9.37 11.88
CA ALA A 50 -6.12 9.29 13.15
C ALA A 50 -7.60 9.72 13.08
N GLY A 51 -8.07 10.27 11.96
CA GLY A 51 -9.45 10.75 11.79
C GLY A 51 -10.52 9.66 11.71
N GLN A 52 -10.16 8.39 11.73
CA GLN A 52 -11.10 7.26 11.74
C GLN A 52 -10.86 6.38 12.97
N ALA A 53 -11.95 5.82 13.53
CA ALA A 53 -11.83 4.91 14.66
C ALA A 53 -10.93 3.72 14.33
N ILE A 54 -10.16 3.24 15.32
CA ILE A 54 -9.14 2.21 15.12
C ILE A 54 -9.68 0.94 14.44
N ARG A 55 -10.94 0.56 14.72
CA ARG A 55 -11.61 -0.58 14.06
C ARG A 55 -11.67 -0.44 12.53
N HIS A 56 -11.91 0.77 12.02
CA HIS A 56 -12.02 1.03 10.58
C HIS A 56 -10.65 0.97 9.92
N ARG A 57 -9.63 1.45 10.63
CA ARG A 57 -8.23 1.39 10.19
C ARG A 57 -7.73 -0.05 10.15
N ILE A 58 -8.05 -0.86 11.17
CA ILE A 58 -7.75 -2.31 11.18
C ILE A 58 -8.42 -2.99 9.99
N LYS A 59 -9.72 -2.75 9.77
CA LYS A 59 -10.46 -3.30 8.63
C LYS A 59 -9.88 -2.86 7.27
N CYS A 60 -9.35 -1.64 7.19
CA CYS A 60 -8.70 -1.14 5.98
C CYS A 60 -7.42 -1.93 5.67
N VAL A 61 -6.53 -2.09 6.65
CA VAL A 61 -5.30 -2.88 6.49
C VAL A 61 -5.62 -4.34 6.21
N ASP A 62 -6.58 -4.92 6.92
CA ASP A 62 -7.03 -6.29 6.72
C ASP A 62 -7.50 -6.53 5.28
N ARG A 63 -8.38 -5.66 4.76
CA ARG A 63 -8.84 -5.71 3.37
C ARG A 63 -7.72 -5.49 2.35
N LEU A 64 -6.72 -4.66 2.67
CA LEU A 64 -5.55 -4.46 1.81
C LEU A 64 -4.71 -5.74 1.74
N LEU A 65 -4.41 -6.35 2.88
CA LEU A 65 -3.65 -7.61 2.97
C LEU A 65 -4.40 -8.79 2.35
N GLY A 66 -5.74 -8.79 2.41
CA GLY A 66 -6.60 -9.78 1.76
C GLY A 66 -6.95 -9.48 0.30
N ASN A 67 -6.41 -8.41 -0.31
CA ASN A 67 -6.82 -7.97 -1.64
C ASN A 67 -6.28 -8.89 -2.74
N ARG A 68 -7.13 -9.80 -3.25
CA ARG A 68 -6.77 -10.76 -4.30
C ARG A 68 -6.26 -10.11 -5.59
N HIS A 69 -6.83 -8.96 -5.99
CA HIS A 69 -6.36 -8.26 -7.19
C HIS A 69 -4.94 -7.74 -7.00
N LEU A 70 -4.61 -7.24 -5.81
CA LEU A 70 -3.25 -6.79 -5.49
C LEU A 70 -2.26 -7.97 -5.49
N HIS A 71 -2.66 -9.11 -4.95
CA HIS A 71 -1.83 -10.34 -4.97
C HIS A 71 -1.57 -10.83 -6.40
N ASN A 72 -2.58 -10.77 -7.27
CA ASN A 72 -2.44 -11.15 -8.68
C ASN A 72 -1.53 -10.19 -9.46
N GLU A 73 -1.49 -8.91 -9.07
CA GLU A 73 -0.59 -7.90 -9.66
C GLU A 73 0.83 -7.96 -9.10
N ARG A 74 1.06 -8.63 -7.96
CA ARG A 74 2.37 -8.74 -7.29
C ARG A 74 3.52 -9.13 -8.23
N PRO A 75 3.38 -10.10 -9.16
CA PRO A 75 4.45 -10.45 -10.09
C PRO A 75 4.87 -9.27 -10.98
N LEU A 76 3.94 -8.38 -11.36
CA LEU A 76 4.23 -7.21 -12.20
C LEU A 76 5.19 -6.24 -11.50
N PHE A 77 5.01 -6.04 -10.18
CA PHE A 77 5.93 -5.22 -9.39
C PHE A 77 7.35 -5.80 -9.38
N TYR A 78 7.49 -7.10 -9.17
CA TYR A 78 8.81 -7.75 -9.17
C TYR A 78 9.45 -7.74 -10.56
N GLN A 79 8.66 -7.96 -11.62
CA GLN A 79 9.16 -7.86 -12.99
C GLN A 79 9.69 -6.46 -13.32
N LEU A 80 9.05 -5.39 -12.81
CA LEU A 80 9.55 -4.03 -12.97
C LEU A 80 10.84 -3.76 -12.20
N LEU A 81 11.04 -4.39 -11.03
CA LEU A 81 12.26 -4.23 -10.23
C LEU A 81 13.46 -5.00 -10.80
N CYS A 82 13.21 -6.12 -11.49
CA CYS A 82 14.24 -6.95 -12.10
C CYS A 82 14.61 -6.53 -13.53
N ARG A 83 14.08 -5.41 -14.01
CA ARG A 83 14.33 -4.87 -15.36
C ARG A 83 15.26 -3.68 -15.29
#